data_AF-A0A7G9YAK3-F1
#
_entry.id   AF-A0A7G9YAK3-F1
#
_cell.length_a   1.000
_cell.length_b   1.000
_cell.length_c   1.000
_cell.angle_alpha   90.00
_cell.angle_beta   90.00
_cell.angle_gamma   90.00
#
_symmetry.space_group_name_H-M   'P 1'
#
loop_
_entity.id
_entity.type
_entity.pdbx_description
1 polymer ?
#
loop_
_entity_poly.entity_id
_entity_poly.type
_entity_poly.pdbx_seq_one_letter_code
_entity_poly.pdbx_strand_id
1 'polypeptide(L)'
;MPTLIRGVNDDQIGDIIRFASHNLDVVKGVNMQPVSFAGRINQEDREKWRFTIPDAFRCIEEQTGGEITRDDFYPVPCVVPISNFAEVKKGMPQVKFTMHPHCGAGTYIYVEDGKYIPITRFIDVEGLFKYLGEVAEKYDHTTINKLHVSAGIVSHITQFIDVKKAPKSVDVKKLLINALTKGTEDVIKQFHRKTLFLGIMHFQDLYNIDLNRVERCGIHYATPDGRVISFCSYNTLHRESVERRFSVPLGEWERSHADR
;
A
#
# COMPACT_ATOMS: atom_id res chain seq x y z
N MET A 1 11.52 -5.62 -2.22
CA MET A 1 10.27 -6.36 -1.97
C MET A 1 10.66 -7.79 -1.56
N PRO A 2 10.72 -8.11 -0.26
CA PRO A 2 11.03 -9.47 0.17
C PRO A 2 9.81 -10.40 0.04
N THR A 3 10.03 -11.62 -0.47
CA THR A 3 9.04 -12.70 -0.40
C THR A 3 9.18 -13.44 0.93
N LEU A 4 8.10 -13.57 1.68
CA LEU A 4 8.10 -14.16 3.02
C LEU A 4 7.60 -15.61 2.99
N ILE A 5 8.39 -16.51 3.59
CA ILE A 5 8.09 -17.93 3.76
C ILE A 5 8.31 -18.28 5.23
N ARG A 6 7.32 -18.93 5.85
CA ARG A 6 7.41 -19.34 7.25
C ARG A 6 8.59 -20.29 7.48
N GLY A 7 9.38 -20.03 8.51
CA GLY A 7 10.53 -20.83 8.92
C GLY A 7 11.74 -20.73 7.98
N VAL A 8 11.73 -19.79 7.02
CA VAL A 8 12.85 -19.58 6.09
C VAL A 8 13.45 -18.20 6.28
N ASN A 9 12.61 -17.16 6.35
CA ASN A 9 13.07 -15.77 6.47
C ASN A 9 12.09 -14.86 7.24
N ASP A 10 11.10 -15.45 7.92
CA ASP A 10 10.14 -14.71 8.74
C ASP A 10 10.80 -14.12 10.00
N ASP A 11 11.93 -14.65 10.43
CA ASP A 11 12.80 -14.13 11.49
C ASP A 11 13.65 -12.92 11.09
N GLN A 12 13.70 -12.59 9.79
CA GLN A 12 14.54 -11.51 9.23
C GLN A 12 13.77 -10.19 8.98
N ILE A 13 12.46 -10.15 9.25
CA ILE A 13 11.60 -9.01 8.91
C ILE A 13 12.06 -7.72 9.61
N GLY A 14 12.39 -7.80 10.90
CA GLY A 14 12.88 -6.68 11.69
C GLY A 14 14.22 -6.14 11.18
N ASP A 15 15.12 -7.02 10.73
CA ASP A 15 16.40 -6.62 10.16
C ASP A 15 16.24 -5.95 8.79
N ILE A 16 15.28 -6.41 7.97
CA ILE A 16 14.92 -5.74 6.72
C ILE A 16 14.39 -4.33 6.99
N ILE A 17 13.50 -4.17 7.97
CA ILE A 17 12.96 -2.85 8.38
C ILE A 17 14.10 -1.96 8.88
N ARG A 18 14.99 -2.50 9.72
CA ARG A 18 16.16 -1.80 10.26
C ARG A 18 17.14 -1.37 9.17
N PHE A 19 17.39 -2.24 8.18
CA PHE A 19 18.22 -1.89 7.04
C PHE A 19 17.58 -0.74 6.25
N ALA A 20 16.28 -0.84 5.96
CA ALA A 20 15.56 0.19 5.22
C ALA A 20 15.52 1.53 5.98
N SER A 21 15.37 1.51 7.30
CA SER A 21 15.35 2.72 8.13
C SER A 21 16.70 3.44 8.18
N HIS A 22 17.82 2.70 8.11
CA HIS A 22 19.16 3.31 8.03
C HIS A 22 19.48 3.88 6.65
N ASN A 23 18.78 3.44 5.60
CA ASN A 23 18.99 3.85 4.21
C ASN A 23 17.82 4.68 3.68
N LEU A 24 17.18 5.49 4.53
CA LEU A 24 15.99 6.27 4.17
C LEU A 24 16.22 7.30 3.07
N ASP A 25 17.45 7.68 2.78
CA ASP A 25 17.81 8.54 1.66
C ASP A 25 17.48 7.89 0.31
N VAL A 26 17.65 6.56 0.20
CA VAL A 26 17.39 5.77 -1.03
C VAL A 26 16.15 4.88 -0.90
N VAL A 27 15.97 4.21 0.22
CA VAL A 27 14.89 3.25 0.47
C VAL A 27 13.68 3.97 1.07
N LYS A 28 12.56 4.00 0.33
CA LYS A 28 11.32 4.69 0.75
C LYS A 28 10.25 3.77 1.32
N GLY A 29 10.44 2.47 1.19
CA GLY A 29 9.53 1.52 1.76
C GLY A 29 9.97 0.07 1.60
N VAL A 30 9.39 -0.77 2.44
CA VAL A 30 9.46 -2.22 2.39
C VAL A 30 8.06 -2.73 2.13
N ASN A 31 7.82 -3.20 0.90
CA ASN A 31 6.59 -3.94 0.58
C ASN A 31 6.90 -5.43 0.66
N MET A 32 6.28 -6.13 1.61
CA MET A 32 6.45 -7.56 1.85
C MET A 32 5.43 -8.35 1.05
N GLN A 33 5.79 -9.56 0.67
CA GLN A 33 4.91 -10.42 -0.12
C GLN A 33 4.96 -11.85 0.40
N PRO A 34 3.93 -12.35 1.10
CA PRO A 34 3.85 -13.76 1.43
C PRO A 34 3.92 -14.65 0.18
N VAL A 35 4.48 -15.85 0.35
CA VAL A 35 4.58 -16.84 -0.72
C VAL A 35 3.21 -17.24 -1.27
N SER A 36 3.15 -17.34 -2.60
CA SER A 36 2.06 -17.93 -3.37
C SER A 36 2.57 -19.23 -3.98
N PHE A 37 1.85 -20.32 -3.80
CA PHE A 37 2.28 -21.64 -4.27
C PHE A 37 1.76 -21.91 -5.70
N ALA A 38 2.66 -22.27 -6.60
CA ALA A 38 2.32 -22.68 -7.96
C ALA A 38 2.59 -24.17 -8.18
N GLY A 39 1.73 -24.84 -8.94
CA GLY A 39 1.89 -26.26 -9.26
C GLY A 39 1.51 -27.21 -8.13
N ARG A 40 2.00 -28.46 -8.19
CA ARG A 40 1.71 -29.49 -7.19
C ARG A 40 2.58 -29.29 -5.95
N ILE A 41 1.94 -29.12 -4.81
CA ILE A 41 2.56 -29.15 -3.48
C ILE A 41 1.73 -30.06 -2.57
N ASN A 42 2.39 -30.82 -1.69
CA ASN A 42 1.67 -31.61 -0.70
C ASN A 42 1.06 -30.68 0.38
N GLN A 43 0.05 -31.18 1.10
CA GLN A 43 -0.67 -30.38 2.09
C GLN A 43 0.25 -29.91 3.24
N GLU A 44 1.10 -30.81 3.73
CA GLU A 44 1.96 -30.60 4.89
C GLU A 44 2.97 -29.46 4.65
N ASP A 45 3.69 -29.49 3.54
CA ASP A 45 4.64 -28.46 3.14
C ASP A 45 3.93 -27.12 2.89
N ARG A 46 2.74 -27.16 2.28
CA ARG A 46 1.95 -25.95 2.05
C ARG A 46 1.57 -25.28 3.36
N GLU A 47 1.08 -26.03 4.34
CA GLU A 47 0.70 -25.50 5.66
C GLU A 47 1.93 -25.00 6.42
N LYS A 48 3.02 -25.78 6.39
CA LYS A 48 4.30 -25.45 7.02
C LYS A 48 4.88 -24.13 6.52
N TRP A 49 4.85 -23.90 5.21
CA TRP A 49 5.48 -22.73 4.59
C TRP A 49 4.54 -21.53 4.42
N ARG A 50 3.24 -21.72 4.58
CA ARG A 50 2.25 -20.65 4.44
C ARG A 50 2.52 -19.53 5.43
N PHE A 51 2.62 -18.33 4.88
CA PHE A 51 2.73 -17.09 5.62
C PHE A 51 1.56 -16.18 5.25
N THR A 52 1.02 -15.43 6.21
CA THR A 52 -0.16 -14.57 6.01
C THR A 52 0.10 -13.13 6.49
N ILE A 53 -0.84 -12.23 6.21
CA ILE A 53 -0.76 -10.84 6.69
C ILE A 53 -0.71 -10.78 8.23
N PRO A 54 -1.60 -11.48 8.98
CA PRO A 54 -1.49 -11.54 10.44
C PRO A 54 -0.16 -12.12 10.95
N ASP A 55 0.42 -13.10 10.26
CA ASP A 55 1.74 -13.62 10.63
C ASP A 55 2.81 -12.54 10.51
N ALA A 56 2.78 -11.78 9.41
CA ALA A 56 3.70 -10.66 9.21
C ALA A 56 3.58 -9.64 10.33
N PHE A 57 2.36 -9.25 10.71
CA PHE A 57 2.15 -8.27 11.78
C PHE A 57 2.72 -8.76 13.11
N ARG A 58 2.49 -10.03 13.45
CA ARG A 58 3.06 -10.62 14.67
C ARG A 58 4.59 -10.61 14.64
N CYS A 59 5.20 -11.02 13.53
CA CYS A 59 6.66 -11.01 13.39
C CYS A 59 7.24 -9.58 13.45
N ILE A 60 6.58 -8.60 12.82
CA ILE A 60 6.97 -7.19 12.90
C ILE A 60 6.93 -6.71 14.34
N GLU A 61 5.84 -6.99 15.06
CA GLU A 61 5.67 -6.59 16.45
C GLU A 61 6.72 -7.20 17.36
N GLU A 62 6.95 -8.50 17.26
CA GLU A 62 7.98 -9.23 18.02
C GLU A 62 9.39 -8.69 17.72
N GLN A 63 9.75 -8.53 16.44
CA GLN A 63 11.11 -8.18 16.03
C GLN A 63 11.42 -6.67 16.11
N THR A 64 10.40 -5.83 16.27
CA THR A 64 10.56 -4.39 16.55
C THR A 64 10.40 -4.07 18.04
N GLY A 65 10.25 -5.08 18.90
CA GLY A 65 10.07 -4.88 20.34
C GLY A 65 8.77 -4.15 20.70
N GLY A 66 7.74 -4.27 19.86
CA GLY A 66 6.44 -3.63 20.05
C GLY A 66 6.35 -2.17 19.61
N GLU A 67 7.39 -1.60 18.99
CA GLU A 67 7.33 -0.23 18.46
C GLU A 67 6.36 -0.11 17.28
N ILE A 68 6.20 -1.18 16.50
CA ILE A 68 5.24 -1.29 15.40
C ILE A 68 4.32 -2.47 15.69
N THR A 69 3.03 -2.21 15.83
CA THR A 69 2.02 -3.22 16.20
C THR A 69 1.06 -3.48 15.05
N ARG A 70 0.30 -4.57 15.14
CA ARG A 70 -0.76 -4.86 14.14
C ARG A 70 -1.79 -3.74 13.97
N ASP A 71 -2.05 -2.97 15.04
CA ASP A 71 -3.05 -1.90 15.05
C ASP A 71 -2.57 -0.65 14.28
N ASP A 72 -1.30 -0.63 13.87
CA ASP A 72 -0.74 0.46 13.07
C ASP A 72 -1.00 0.30 11.57
N PHE A 73 -1.49 -0.87 11.13
CA PHE A 73 -1.70 -1.20 9.72
C PHE A 73 -3.16 -1.05 9.32
N TYR A 74 -3.38 -0.43 8.15
CA TYR A 74 -4.70 -0.32 7.55
C TYR A 74 -4.78 -1.07 6.22
N PRO A 75 -5.95 -1.66 5.89
CA PRO A 75 -6.15 -2.28 4.59
C PRO A 75 -6.08 -1.22 3.50
N VAL A 76 -5.55 -1.55 2.32
CA VAL A 76 -5.39 -0.59 1.21
C VAL A 76 -6.63 0.26 0.91
N PRO A 77 -7.89 -0.25 0.88
CA PRO A 77 -9.05 0.58 0.61
C PRO A 77 -9.37 1.66 1.65
N CYS A 78 -8.65 1.73 2.79
CA CYS A 78 -8.85 2.78 3.77
C CYS A 78 -8.62 4.20 3.19
N VAL A 79 -7.84 4.33 2.12
CA VAL A 79 -7.49 5.64 1.53
C VAL A 79 -8.55 6.21 0.58
N VAL A 80 -9.64 5.48 0.29
CA VAL A 80 -10.71 5.94 -0.61
C VAL A 80 -11.30 7.31 -0.22
N PRO A 81 -11.54 7.64 1.06
CA PRO A 81 -12.00 8.97 1.46
C PRO A 81 -11.04 10.10 1.05
N ILE A 82 -9.72 9.85 1.05
CA ILE A 82 -8.73 10.83 0.56
C ILE A 82 -8.92 11.07 -0.94
N SER A 83 -9.10 10.01 -1.73
CA SER A 83 -9.33 10.13 -3.18
C SER A 83 -10.65 10.87 -3.47
N ASN A 84 -11.72 10.58 -2.73
CA ASN A 84 -13.00 11.29 -2.87
C ASN A 84 -12.86 12.78 -2.53
N PHE A 85 -12.20 13.11 -1.42
CA PHE A 85 -11.91 14.49 -1.06
C PHE A 85 -11.08 15.21 -2.15
N ALA A 86 -10.03 14.56 -2.66
CA ALA A 86 -9.18 15.11 -3.70
C ALA A 86 -9.93 15.32 -5.03
N GLU A 87 -10.85 14.41 -5.38
CA GLU A 87 -11.71 14.50 -6.56
C GLU A 87 -12.63 15.72 -6.50
N VAL A 88 -13.31 15.93 -5.37
CA VAL A 88 -14.13 17.14 -5.16
C VAL A 88 -13.25 18.39 -5.17
N LYS A 89 -12.11 18.38 -4.48
CA LYS A 89 -11.21 19.53 -4.41
C LYS A 89 -10.66 19.96 -5.78
N LYS A 90 -10.30 18.99 -6.62
CA LYS A 90 -9.73 19.21 -7.97
C LYS A 90 -10.78 19.33 -9.07
N GLY A 91 -12.02 18.89 -8.83
CA GLY A 91 -13.08 18.92 -9.83
C GLY A 91 -12.86 17.92 -10.97
N MET A 92 -12.07 16.87 -10.75
CA MET A 92 -11.75 15.85 -11.74
C MET A 92 -11.59 14.47 -11.10
N PRO A 93 -11.92 13.38 -11.82
CA PRO A 93 -11.79 12.03 -11.30
C PRO A 93 -10.40 11.75 -10.74
N GLN A 94 -10.33 11.09 -9.59
CA GLN A 94 -9.07 10.62 -9.00
C GLN A 94 -9.04 9.09 -8.96
N VAL A 95 -7.83 8.51 -8.96
CA VAL A 95 -7.66 7.07 -8.77
C VAL A 95 -8.17 6.70 -7.38
N LYS A 96 -9.05 5.69 -7.32
CA LYS A 96 -9.59 5.13 -6.08
C LYS A 96 -9.10 3.70 -5.92
N PHE A 97 -8.39 3.45 -4.84
CA PHE A 97 -7.88 2.11 -4.52
C PHE A 97 -8.95 1.30 -3.81
N THR A 98 -9.90 0.73 -4.56
CA THR A 98 -11.09 0.06 -4.02
C THR A 98 -10.94 -1.46 -3.84
N MET A 99 -9.70 -1.94 -3.85
CA MET A 99 -9.41 -3.38 -3.79
C MET A 99 -9.91 -4.04 -2.50
N HIS A 100 -10.06 -5.36 -2.53
CA HIS A 100 -10.54 -6.10 -1.37
C HIS A 100 -9.59 -5.92 -0.15
N PRO A 101 -10.11 -5.70 1.08
CA PRO A 101 -9.27 -5.43 2.27
C PRO A 101 -8.22 -6.50 2.57
N HIS A 102 -8.49 -7.76 2.23
CA HIS A 102 -7.55 -8.87 2.43
C HIS A 102 -6.41 -8.93 1.39
N CYS A 103 -6.41 -8.07 0.36
CA CYS A 103 -5.34 -8.07 -0.65
C CYS A 103 -4.02 -7.52 -0.10
N GLY A 104 -4.09 -6.57 0.81
CA GLY A 104 -2.91 -5.97 1.39
C GLY A 104 -3.24 -4.93 2.44
N ALA A 105 -2.21 -4.58 3.20
CA ALA A 105 -2.27 -3.57 4.23
C ALA A 105 -0.99 -2.75 4.21
N GLY A 106 -1.02 -1.57 4.80
CA GLY A 106 0.16 -0.73 4.91
C GLY A 106 0.08 0.28 6.03
N THR A 107 1.24 0.83 6.35
CA THR A 107 1.41 1.92 7.30
C THR A 107 2.62 2.77 6.92
N TYR A 108 2.75 3.92 7.56
CA TYR A 108 3.95 4.74 7.51
C TYR A 108 4.52 4.87 8.92
N ILE A 109 5.83 4.75 9.02
CA ILE A 109 6.57 4.98 10.25
C ILE A 109 7.57 6.12 10.05
N TYR A 110 7.76 6.91 11.08
CA TYR A 110 8.91 7.80 11.19
C TYR A 110 10.04 7.10 11.93
N VAL A 111 11.28 7.49 11.62
CA VAL A 111 12.47 6.96 12.27
C VAL A 111 13.20 8.13 12.92
N GLU A 112 13.23 8.17 14.25
CA GLU A 112 13.86 9.23 15.04
C GLU A 112 14.65 8.60 16.19
N ASP A 113 15.94 8.94 16.32
CA ASP A 113 16.83 8.42 17.35
C ASP A 113 16.84 6.88 17.46
N GLY A 114 16.73 6.19 16.31
CA GLY A 114 16.70 4.74 16.23
C GLY A 114 15.37 4.08 16.64
N LYS A 115 14.34 4.87 16.94
CA LYS A 115 12.99 4.39 17.27
C LYS A 115 12.04 4.53 16.09
N TYR A 116 11.12 3.57 15.98
CA TYR A 116 10.02 3.63 15.04
C TYR A 116 8.81 4.32 15.68
N ILE A 117 8.28 5.33 14.99
CA ILE A 117 7.09 6.07 15.42
C ILE A 117 6.02 5.92 14.33
N PRO A 118 5.08 4.97 14.46
CA PRO A 118 3.98 4.82 13.53
C PRO A 118 3.12 6.08 13.45
N ILE A 119 2.60 6.36 12.25
CA ILE A 119 1.80 7.57 11.99
C ILE A 119 0.53 7.66 12.85
N THR A 120 -0.05 6.51 13.17
CA THR A 120 -1.19 6.28 14.07
C THR A 120 -0.96 6.77 15.50
N ARG A 121 0.29 6.96 15.93
CA ARG A 121 0.59 7.42 17.29
C ARG A 121 0.29 8.90 17.49
N PHE A 122 0.26 9.68 16.41
CA PHE A 122 0.04 11.12 16.46
C PHE A 122 -0.97 11.62 15.42
N ILE A 123 -1.52 10.75 14.58
CA ILE A 123 -2.64 11.05 13.69
C ILE A 123 -3.79 10.10 14.01
N ASP A 124 -4.95 10.65 14.32
CA ASP A 124 -6.22 9.92 14.32
C ASP A 124 -6.64 9.65 12.86
N VAL A 125 -6.15 8.54 12.32
CA VAL A 125 -6.35 8.15 10.92
C VAL A 125 -7.83 7.88 10.64
N GLU A 126 -8.53 7.20 11.54
CA GLU A 126 -9.94 6.86 11.38
C GLU A 126 -10.82 8.10 11.41
N GLY A 127 -10.64 8.97 12.41
CA GLY A 127 -11.35 10.24 12.52
C GLY A 127 -11.08 11.14 11.31
N LEU A 128 -9.82 11.26 10.89
CA LEU A 128 -9.45 12.02 9.72
C LEU A 128 -10.13 11.49 8.45
N PHE A 129 -10.07 10.18 8.20
CA PHE A 129 -10.62 9.60 6.97
C PHE A 129 -12.14 9.68 6.94
N LYS A 130 -12.81 9.46 8.08
CA LYS A 130 -14.24 9.68 8.22
C LYS A 130 -14.60 11.12 7.88
N TYR A 131 -13.91 12.10 8.46
CA TYR A 131 -14.14 13.51 8.21
C TYR A 131 -13.94 13.89 6.74
N LEU A 132 -12.87 13.41 6.10
CA LEU A 132 -12.63 13.65 4.67
C LEU A 132 -13.75 13.08 3.79
N GLY A 133 -14.29 11.91 4.15
CA GLY A 133 -15.46 11.33 3.50
C GLY A 133 -16.70 12.22 3.62
N GLU A 134 -17.04 12.65 4.83
CA GLU A 134 -18.17 13.56 5.09
C GLU A 134 -18.03 14.89 4.33
N VAL A 135 -16.82 15.45 4.26
CA VAL A 135 -16.53 16.66 3.47
C VAL A 135 -16.75 16.42 1.98
N ALA A 136 -16.31 15.27 1.45
CA ALA A 136 -16.49 14.92 0.05
C ALA A 136 -17.96 14.70 -0.33
N GLU A 137 -18.79 14.22 0.59
CA GLU A 137 -20.24 14.07 0.37
C GLU A 137 -20.99 15.40 0.48
N LYS A 138 -20.53 16.29 1.37
CA LYS A 138 -21.22 17.55 1.69
C LYS A 138 -20.99 18.67 0.68
N TYR A 139 -19.81 18.74 0.07
CA TYR A 139 -19.40 19.88 -0.75
C TYR A 139 -19.18 19.49 -2.21
N ASP A 140 -19.44 20.44 -3.11
CA ASP A 140 -19.02 20.36 -4.52
C ASP A 140 -17.69 21.08 -4.74
N HIS A 141 -17.15 20.95 -5.96
CA HIS A 141 -15.89 21.58 -6.36
C HIS A 141 -15.87 23.11 -6.18
N THR A 142 -16.99 23.77 -6.45
CA THR A 142 -17.09 25.24 -6.33
C THR A 142 -17.08 25.67 -4.87
N THR A 143 -17.82 24.99 -4.02
CA THR A 143 -18.03 25.35 -2.61
C THR A 143 -16.83 24.99 -1.75
N ILE A 144 -16.20 23.83 -1.97
CA ILE A 144 -15.00 23.41 -1.22
C ILE A 144 -13.79 24.33 -1.46
N ASN A 145 -13.81 25.08 -2.56
CA ASN A 145 -12.75 26.02 -2.94
C ASN A 145 -13.00 27.45 -2.44
N LYS A 146 -14.18 27.75 -1.87
CA LYS A 146 -14.41 29.02 -1.17
C LYS A 146 -13.48 29.12 0.03
N LEU A 147 -12.78 30.24 0.17
CA LEU A 147 -11.73 30.44 1.17
C LEU A 147 -12.18 30.12 2.60
N HIS A 148 -13.36 30.55 3.01
CA HIS A 148 -13.88 30.29 4.36
C HIS A 148 -14.18 28.81 4.59
N VAL A 149 -14.65 28.08 3.57
CA VAL A 149 -14.93 26.65 3.65
C VAL A 149 -13.63 25.86 3.74
N SER A 150 -12.67 26.15 2.85
CA SER A 150 -11.37 25.48 2.84
C SER A 150 -10.58 25.74 4.13
N ALA A 151 -10.61 26.97 4.65
CA ALA A 151 -10.00 27.31 5.94
C ALA A 151 -10.64 26.54 7.10
N GLY A 152 -11.98 26.40 7.11
CA GLY A 152 -12.70 25.60 8.10
C GLY A 152 -12.31 24.12 8.05
N ILE A 153 -12.22 23.54 6.84
CA ILE A 153 -11.79 22.16 6.63
C ILE A 153 -10.37 21.93 7.15
N VAL A 154 -9.44 22.81 6.76
CA VAL A 154 -8.04 22.72 7.20
C VAL A 154 -7.94 22.84 8.72
N SER A 155 -8.67 23.78 9.32
CA SER A 155 -8.70 23.95 10.78
C SER A 155 -9.18 22.67 11.47
N HIS A 156 -10.24 22.02 10.97
CA HIS A 156 -10.75 20.79 11.56
C HIS A 156 -9.76 19.63 11.41
N ILE A 157 -9.10 19.52 10.25
CA ILE A 157 -8.08 18.47 10.02
C ILE A 157 -6.95 18.54 11.05
N THR A 158 -6.54 19.74 11.46
CA THR A 158 -5.48 19.89 12.47
C THR A 158 -5.84 19.34 13.86
N GLN A 159 -7.12 19.06 14.13
CA GLN A 159 -7.59 18.48 15.39
C GLN A 159 -7.28 16.98 15.48
N PHE A 160 -7.13 16.30 14.34
CA PHE A 160 -6.75 14.88 14.29
C PHE A 160 -5.24 14.65 14.50
N ILE A 161 -4.47 15.70 14.79
CA ILE A 161 -3.01 15.62 14.93
C ILE A 161 -2.61 15.94 16.38
N ASP A 162 -2.04 14.95 17.06
CA ASP A 162 -1.41 15.14 18.37
C ASP A 162 0.07 15.54 18.18
N VAL A 163 0.32 16.85 18.12
CA VAL A 163 1.68 17.41 17.96
C VAL A 163 2.62 17.02 19.10
N LYS A 164 2.10 16.70 20.29
CA LYS A 164 2.95 16.31 21.42
C LYS A 164 3.57 14.93 21.23
N LYS A 165 2.89 14.06 20.46
CA LYS A 165 3.34 12.71 20.12
C LYS A 165 4.02 12.63 18.75
N ALA A 166 3.97 13.70 17.97
CA ALA A 166 4.61 13.77 16.67
C ALA A 166 6.15 13.78 16.79
N PRO A 167 6.87 13.22 15.80
CA PRO A 167 8.34 13.30 15.75
C PRO A 167 8.82 14.75 15.75
N LYS A 168 9.89 15.05 16.49
CA LYS A 168 10.40 16.44 16.63
C LYS A 168 11.01 16.96 15.33
N SER A 169 11.51 16.05 14.50
CA SER A 169 12.14 16.35 13.22
C SER A 169 11.17 16.83 12.13
N VAL A 170 9.85 16.75 12.34
CA VAL A 170 8.86 17.07 11.30
C VAL A 170 7.69 17.88 11.85
N ASP A 171 7.39 18.98 11.15
CA ASP A 171 6.17 19.75 11.38
C ASP A 171 4.99 19.08 10.65
N VAL A 172 4.40 18.09 11.31
CA VAL A 172 3.28 17.28 10.79
C VAL A 172 2.08 18.15 10.41
N LYS A 173 1.79 19.21 11.19
CA LYS A 173 0.70 20.15 10.90
C LYS A 173 0.96 20.86 9.58
N LYS A 174 2.13 21.45 9.42
CA LYS A 174 2.50 22.14 8.18
C LYS A 174 2.49 21.19 6.99
N LEU A 175 2.95 19.95 7.16
CA LEU A 175 2.95 18.94 6.12
C LEU A 175 1.53 18.64 5.64
N LEU A 176 0.60 18.34 6.56
CA LEU A 176 -0.80 18.08 6.21
C LEU A 176 -1.51 19.29 5.61
N ILE A 177 -1.30 20.49 6.16
CA ILE A 177 -1.85 21.74 5.61
C ILE A 177 -1.35 21.93 4.17
N ASN A 178 -0.05 21.73 3.92
CA ASN A 178 0.50 21.88 2.58
C ASN A 178 -0.08 20.82 1.63
N ALA A 179 -0.26 19.57 2.08
CA ALA A 179 -0.81 18.49 1.26
C ALA A 179 -2.21 18.85 0.71
N LEU A 180 -3.00 19.54 1.52
CA LEU A 180 -4.38 19.94 1.21
C LEU A 180 -4.48 21.23 0.39
N THR A 181 -3.49 22.11 0.49
CA THR A 181 -3.56 23.49 -0.07
C THR A 181 -2.71 23.70 -1.30
N LYS A 182 -1.50 23.14 -1.36
CA LYS A 182 -0.49 23.43 -2.40
C LYS A 182 -0.31 22.32 -3.43
N GLY A 183 -1.06 21.23 -3.30
CA GLY A 183 -0.88 20.03 -4.11
C GLY A 183 0.16 19.08 -3.51
N THR A 184 0.12 17.85 -3.98
CA THR A 184 0.68 16.71 -3.29
C THR A 184 2.17 16.50 -3.55
N GLU A 185 2.75 16.93 -4.67
CA GLU A 185 4.08 16.45 -5.10
C GLU A 185 5.23 16.85 -4.16
N ASP A 186 5.41 18.14 -3.88
CA ASP A 186 6.50 18.60 -3.00
C ASP A 186 6.30 18.19 -1.53
N VAL A 187 5.04 18.02 -1.14
CA VAL A 187 4.67 17.58 0.21
C VAL A 187 4.90 16.09 0.40
N ILE A 188 4.56 15.29 -0.61
CA ILE A 188 4.86 13.86 -0.71
C ILE A 188 6.37 13.66 -0.68
N LYS A 189 7.15 14.48 -1.40
CA LYS A 189 8.62 14.43 -1.35
C LYS A 189 9.16 14.70 0.06
N GLN A 190 8.64 15.70 0.78
CA GLN A 190 9.06 15.99 2.15
C GLN A 190 8.67 14.87 3.12
N PHE A 191 7.46 14.32 2.97
CA PHE A 191 6.98 13.19 3.75
C PHE A 191 7.87 11.96 3.57
N HIS A 192 8.09 11.50 2.33
CA HIS A 192 8.93 10.33 2.05
C HIS A 192 10.42 10.52 2.36
N ARG A 193 10.89 11.74 2.64
CA ARG A 193 12.28 11.93 3.10
C ARG A 193 12.48 11.47 4.55
N LYS A 194 11.42 11.41 5.34
CA LYS A 194 11.49 11.12 6.78
C LYS A 194 10.60 9.97 7.22
N THR A 195 9.84 9.39 6.30
CA THR A 195 9.00 8.21 6.55
C THR A 195 9.48 6.99 5.78
N LEU A 196 9.32 5.83 6.40
CA LEU A 196 9.39 4.53 5.75
C LEU A 196 7.98 4.00 5.56
N PHE A 197 7.62 3.64 4.32
CA PHE A 197 6.40 2.89 4.06
C PHE A 197 6.61 1.41 4.40
N LEU A 198 5.75 0.83 5.21
CA LEU A 198 5.68 -0.63 5.40
C LEU A 198 4.39 -1.12 4.77
N GLY A 199 4.51 -1.98 3.77
CA GLY A 199 3.39 -2.57 3.05
C GLY A 199 3.46 -4.08 3.09
N ILE A 200 2.31 -4.72 2.92
CA ILE A 200 2.22 -6.15 2.66
C ILE A 200 1.14 -6.42 1.63
N MET A 201 1.45 -7.26 0.65
CA MET A 201 0.51 -7.71 -0.38
C MET A 201 0.50 -9.23 -0.46
N HIS A 202 -0.66 -9.82 -0.23
CA HIS A 202 -0.82 -11.27 -0.18
C HIS A 202 -1.46 -11.78 -1.47
N PHE A 203 -0.66 -12.22 -2.43
CA PHE A 203 -1.20 -12.83 -3.64
C PHE A 203 -1.86 -14.17 -3.37
N GLN A 204 -2.84 -14.50 -4.19
CA GLN A 204 -3.57 -15.75 -4.09
C GLN A 204 -2.88 -16.84 -4.91
N ASP A 205 -3.13 -18.08 -4.53
CA ASP A 205 -2.83 -19.27 -5.29
C ASP A 205 -4.06 -20.17 -5.39
N LEU A 206 -3.91 -21.32 -6.08
CA LEU A 206 -4.99 -22.31 -6.25
C LEU A 206 -5.61 -22.78 -4.94
N TYR A 207 -4.90 -22.67 -3.81
CA TYR A 207 -5.34 -23.19 -2.52
C TYR A 207 -6.03 -22.14 -1.64
N ASN A 208 -6.01 -20.86 -2.01
CA ASN A 208 -6.67 -19.78 -1.27
C ASN A 208 -7.37 -18.75 -2.19
N ILE A 209 -7.74 -19.17 -3.40
CA ILE A 209 -8.46 -18.31 -4.34
C ILE A 209 -9.84 -17.94 -3.78
N ASP A 210 -10.18 -16.67 -3.92
CA ASP A 210 -11.38 -16.01 -3.42
C ASP A 210 -11.82 -15.06 -4.53
N LEU A 211 -13.02 -15.31 -5.07
CA LEU A 211 -13.55 -14.59 -6.21
C LEU A 211 -13.83 -13.12 -5.89
N ASN A 212 -14.22 -12.78 -4.65
CA ASN A 212 -14.45 -11.38 -4.25
C ASN A 212 -13.16 -10.55 -4.34
N ARG A 213 -12.01 -11.19 -4.07
CA ARG A 213 -10.69 -10.56 -4.21
C ARG A 213 -10.27 -10.41 -5.67
N VAL A 214 -10.61 -11.38 -6.50
CA VAL A 214 -10.37 -11.36 -7.95
C VAL A 214 -11.19 -10.28 -8.64
N GLU A 215 -12.48 -10.18 -8.32
CA GLU A 215 -13.41 -9.16 -8.86
C GLU A 215 -12.99 -7.72 -8.52
N ARG A 216 -12.36 -7.55 -7.36
CA ARG A 216 -11.87 -6.25 -6.87
C ARG A 216 -10.34 -6.14 -6.95
N CYS A 217 -9.71 -6.80 -7.92
CA CYS A 217 -8.27 -6.73 -8.04
C CYS A 217 -7.82 -5.33 -8.45
N GLY A 218 -6.74 -4.82 -7.85
CA GLY A 218 -6.13 -3.55 -8.25
C GLY A 218 -5.00 -3.69 -9.27
N ILE A 219 -4.61 -4.92 -9.60
CA ILE A 219 -3.44 -5.23 -10.45
C ILE A 219 -3.90 -6.18 -11.55
N HIS A 220 -3.55 -5.85 -12.80
CA HIS A 220 -4.03 -6.60 -13.96
C HIS A 220 -2.91 -6.81 -14.98
N TYR A 221 -3.07 -7.86 -15.78
CA TYR A 221 -2.33 -8.08 -17.01
C TYR A 221 -3.22 -7.75 -18.20
N ALA A 222 -2.68 -6.96 -19.13
CA ALA A 222 -3.23 -6.84 -20.46
C ALA A 222 -2.67 -7.95 -21.34
N THR A 223 -3.54 -8.66 -22.08
CA THR A 223 -3.13 -9.69 -23.04
C THR A 223 -3.11 -9.13 -24.46
N PRO A 224 -2.37 -9.75 -25.41
CA PRO A 224 -2.32 -9.29 -26.80
C PRO A 224 -3.68 -9.26 -27.52
N ASP A 225 -4.65 -10.07 -27.09
CA ASP A 225 -6.03 -10.05 -27.59
C ASP A 225 -6.95 -9.05 -26.86
N GLY A 226 -6.38 -8.10 -26.10
CA GLY A 226 -7.10 -6.99 -25.49
C GLY A 226 -7.87 -7.33 -24.20
N ARG A 227 -7.75 -8.55 -23.67
CA ARG A 227 -8.34 -8.89 -22.36
C ARG A 227 -7.52 -8.26 -21.24
N VAL A 228 -8.21 -7.86 -20.17
CA VAL A 228 -7.62 -7.41 -18.92
C VAL A 228 -7.95 -8.44 -17.86
N ILE A 229 -6.92 -9.11 -17.34
CA ILE A 229 -7.08 -10.25 -16.43
C ILE A 229 -6.45 -9.87 -15.08
N SER A 230 -7.15 -10.12 -13.97
CA SER A 230 -6.62 -9.86 -12.63
C SER A 230 -5.28 -10.57 -12.41
N PHE A 231 -4.40 -9.99 -11.59
CA PHE A 231 -3.08 -10.56 -11.32
C PHE A 231 -3.16 -12.00 -10.80
N CYS A 232 -4.00 -12.22 -9.77
CA CYS A 232 -4.12 -13.53 -9.15
C CYS A 232 -4.71 -14.57 -10.12
N SER A 233 -5.81 -14.25 -10.82
CA SER A 233 -6.42 -15.19 -11.76
C SER A 233 -5.52 -15.45 -12.97
N TYR A 234 -4.79 -14.44 -13.45
CA TYR A 234 -3.81 -14.61 -14.52
C TYR A 234 -2.76 -15.64 -14.12
N ASN A 235 -2.06 -15.40 -13.01
CA ASN A 235 -0.96 -16.25 -12.55
C ASN A 235 -1.39 -17.67 -12.17
N THR A 236 -2.65 -17.84 -11.77
CA THR A 236 -3.16 -19.09 -11.22
C THR A 236 -3.88 -19.95 -12.27
N LEU A 237 -4.58 -19.32 -13.23
CA LEU A 237 -5.50 -20.02 -14.13
C LEU A 237 -5.23 -19.74 -15.62
N HIS A 238 -4.86 -18.52 -15.98
CA HIS A 238 -4.86 -18.10 -17.39
C HIS A 238 -3.47 -18.07 -18.05
N ARG A 239 -2.40 -17.93 -17.26
CA ARG A 239 -1.03 -17.71 -17.73
C ARG A 239 -0.63 -18.71 -18.82
N GLU A 240 -0.73 -20.01 -18.55
CA GLU A 240 -0.31 -21.06 -19.50
C GLU A 240 -1.08 -20.96 -20.83
N SER A 241 -2.39 -20.77 -20.78
CA SER A 241 -3.23 -20.65 -21.99
C SER A 241 -2.92 -19.39 -22.80
N VAL A 242 -2.62 -18.28 -22.12
CA VAL A 242 -2.26 -17.01 -22.76
C VAL A 242 -0.86 -17.13 -23.38
N GLU A 243 0.12 -17.61 -22.62
CA GLU A 243 1.49 -17.80 -23.09
C GLU A 243 1.52 -18.75 -24.29
N ARG A 244 0.86 -19.91 -24.24
CA ARG A 244 0.79 -20.84 -25.38
C ARG A 244 0.18 -20.21 -26.64
N ARG A 245 -0.82 -19.34 -26.48
CA ARG A 245 -1.53 -18.72 -27.62
C ARG A 245 -0.72 -17.61 -28.28
N PHE A 246 0.08 -16.88 -27.51
CA PHE A 246 0.77 -15.67 -27.98
C PHE A 246 2.30 -15.77 -27.95
N SER A 247 2.87 -16.89 -27.53
CA SER A 247 4.31 -17.14 -27.59
C SER A 247 4.78 -17.20 -29.04
N VAL A 248 5.89 -16.53 -29.32
CA VAL A 248 6.63 -16.67 -30.58
C VAL A 248 7.83 -17.56 -30.31
N PRO A 249 8.11 -18.59 -31.14
CA PRO A 249 9.33 -19.39 -31.01
C PRO A 249 10.57 -18.50 -31.07
N LEU A 250 11.58 -18.79 -30.24
CA LEU A 250 12.78 -17.95 -30.11
C LEU A 250 13.43 -17.63 -31.47
N GLY A 251 13.62 -18.63 -32.32
CA GLY A 251 14.24 -18.41 -33.64
C GLY A 251 13.40 -17.57 -34.60
N GLU A 252 12.07 -17.55 -34.46
CA GLU A 252 11.20 -16.65 -35.22
C GLU A 252 11.28 -15.21 -34.68
N TRP A 253 11.34 -15.06 -33.36
CA TRP A 253 11.54 -13.77 -32.72
C TRP A 253 12.90 -13.15 -33.12
N GLU A 254 13.99 -13.93 -33.07
CA GLU A 254 15.33 -13.50 -33.47
C GLU A 254 15.38 -13.04 -34.93
N ARG A 255 14.76 -13.79 -35.86
CA ARG A 255 14.70 -13.39 -37.28
C ARG A 255 13.91 -12.10 -37.50
N SER A 256 12.80 -11.91 -36.79
CA SER A 256 11.96 -10.70 -36.92
C SER A 256 12.55 -9.46 -36.25
N HIS A 257 13.61 -9.61 -35.46
CA HIS A 257 14.28 -8.53 -34.73
C HIS A 257 15.78 -8.42 -35.05
N ALA A 258 16.26 -9.11 -36.09
CA ALA A 258 17.69 -9.15 -36.46
C ALA A 258 18.27 -7.79 -36.84
N ASP A 259 17.42 -6.83 -37.22
CA ASP A 259 17.80 -5.47 -37.65
C ASP A 259 17.68 -4.43 -36.51
N ARG A 260 17.48 -4.84 -35.26
CA ARG A 260 17.40 -3.97 -34.07
C ARG A 260 18.65 -4.03 -33.19
#